data_AF-A0A2V5Z161-F1
#
_entry.id   AF-A0A2V5Z161-F1
#
_cell.length_a   1.000
_cell.length_b   1.000
_cell.length_c   1.000
_cell.angle_alpha   90.00
_cell.angle_beta   90.00
_cell.angle_gamma   90.00
#
_symmetry.space_group_name_H-M   'P 1'
#
loop_
_entity.id
_entity.type
_entity.pdbx_description
1 polymer ?
#
loop_
_entity_poly.entity_id
_entity_poly.type
_entity_poly.pdbx_seq_one_letter_code
_entity_poly.pdbx_strand_id
1 'polypeptide(L)'
;MTALQCFNSAILQRCEARFNFAIRALRLFSRRMPQFTYRARNAQGGLVEGVLDCPDRAVAIRQIESQHCIPIRIDVVDAAKPKGTKTDSPAPAHRKLRLLASPEIVTPAQSLKIPHSQLLIFTEQLANLLQAGMTLDEGLSVLEKRLKHPRVHQMTHRLHQSLVDGRSFSQALSEMPRIFQPLYVNLVAAGEASGALPQILLRL
;
A
#
# COMPACT_ATOMS: atom_id res chain seq x y z
N MET A 1 -64.36 -16.83 15.95
CA MET A 1 -65.12 -17.48 14.86
C MET A 1 -65.52 -16.38 13.89
N THR A 2 -64.67 -16.13 12.89
CA THR A 2 -64.98 -16.39 11.46
C THR A 2 -66.10 -15.50 10.91
N ALA A 3 -65.72 -14.44 10.20
CA ALA A 3 -66.41 -13.93 9.01
C ALA A 3 -65.63 -12.73 8.45
N LEU A 4 -64.71 -12.98 7.51
CA LEU A 4 -64.61 -12.24 6.24
C LEU A 4 -63.53 -12.93 5.38
N GLN A 5 -63.93 -14.06 4.80
CA GLN A 5 -63.30 -14.62 3.62
C GLN A 5 -64.00 -14.07 2.38
N CYS A 6 -63.23 -13.97 1.29
CA CYS A 6 -63.68 -14.09 -0.10
C CYS A 6 -64.50 -12.96 -0.72
N PHE A 7 -63.80 -11.96 -1.25
CA PHE A 7 -63.94 -11.39 -2.60
C PHE A 7 -62.65 -10.59 -2.79
N ASN A 8 -61.68 -10.92 -3.64
CA ASN A 8 -61.84 -11.24 -5.04
C ASN A 8 -60.56 -11.96 -5.52
N SER A 9 -60.71 -13.23 -5.87
CA SER A 9 -59.72 -14.01 -6.60
C SER A 9 -59.88 -13.66 -8.08
N ALA A 10 -58.91 -12.96 -8.67
CA ALA A 10 -58.59 -13.02 -10.10
C ALA A 10 -57.54 -11.96 -10.46
N ILE A 11 -56.27 -12.18 -10.13
CA ILE A 11 -55.15 -12.17 -11.10
C ILE A 11 -54.11 -13.16 -10.56
N LEU A 12 -54.46 -14.45 -10.63
CA LEU A 12 -53.44 -15.49 -10.73
C LEU A 12 -52.71 -15.30 -12.06
N GLN A 13 -51.42 -15.61 -12.05
CA GLN A 13 -50.65 -16.03 -13.22
C GLN A 13 -50.43 -14.98 -14.31
N ARG A 14 -49.25 -14.34 -14.28
CA ARG A 14 -48.38 -14.32 -15.47
C ARG A 14 -46.93 -14.01 -15.11
N CYS A 15 -46.14 -15.07 -15.23
CA CYS A 15 -44.79 -15.05 -15.76
C CYS A 15 -43.69 -14.43 -14.88
N GLU A 16 -43.00 -15.31 -14.15
CA GLU A 16 -41.57 -15.47 -14.43
C GLU A 16 -41.36 -15.45 -15.95
N ALA A 17 -40.84 -14.35 -16.49
CA ALA A 17 -40.25 -14.34 -17.83
C ALA A 17 -39.49 -13.04 -18.07
N ARG A 18 -38.19 -13.20 -18.34
CA ARG A 18 -37.38 -12.42 -19.29
C ARG A 18 -36.78 -11.14 -18.69
N PHE A 19 -35.55 -11.17 -18.19
CA PHE A 19 -34.33 -11.40 -19.00
C PHE A 19 -34.40 -10.71 -20.36
N ASN A 20 -33.65 -9.62 -20.50
CA ASN A 20 -33.39 -8.88 -21.73
C ASN A 20 -34.61 -8.29 -22.46
N PHE A 21 -34.66 -6.95 -22.55
CA PHE A 21 -34.74 -6.18 -23.80
C PHE A 21 -35.36 -4.79 -23.54
N ALA A 22 -34.53 -3.80 -23.21
CA ALA A 22 -34.84 -2.39 -23.46
C ALA A 22 -33.58 -1.61 -23.85
N ILE A 23 -32.85 -2.15 -24.84
CA ILE A 23 -32.02 -1.35 -25.74
C ILE A 23 -32.88 -1.01 -26.96
N ARG A 24 -33.30 0.25 -27.07
CA ARG A 24 -33.60 1.03 -28.30
C ARG A 24 -34.38 2.28 -27.85
N ALA A 25 -33.79 3.45 -27.73
CA ALA A 25 -33.50 4.43 -28.80
C ALA A 25 -33.99 5.78 -28.20
N LEU A 26 -33.33 6.93 -28.28
CA LEU A 26 -32.42 7.45 -29.30
C LEU A 26 -31.59 8.62 -28.70
N ARG A 27 -30.26 8.50 -28.83
CA ARG A 27 -29.24 9.51 -29.15
C ARG A 27 -29.50 10.99 -28.83
N LEU A 28 -28.67 11.57 -27.94
CA LEU A 28 -27.71 12.67 -28.18
C LEU A 28 -27.43 13.40 -26.85
N PHE A 29 -26.36 13.01 -26.15
CA PHE A 29 -25.32 13.89 -25.58
C PHE A 29 -24.37 13.04 -24.73
N SER A 30 -23.11 13.06 -25.12
CA SER A 30 -22.01 12.35 -24.48
C SER A 30 -21.77 12.87 -23.06
N ARG A 31 -22.21 12.14 -22.04
CA ARG A 31 -21.66 12.17 -20.68
C ARG A 31 -21.64 10.73 -20.17
N ARG A 32 -20.47 10.09 -20.09
CA ARG A 32 -20.33 8.81 -19.39
C ARG A 32 -20.81 9.04 -17.96
N MET A 33 -21.85 8.33 -17.52
CA MET A 33 -22.21 8.34 -16.10
C MET A 33 -21.13 7.54 -15.35
N PRO A 34 -20.48 8.12 -14.34
CA PRO A 34 -19.50 7.40 -13.54
C PRO A 34 -20.20 6.30 -12.75
N GLN A 35 -19.56 5.14 -12.69
CA GLN A 35 -20.05 4.03 -11.90
C GLN A 35 -19.41 4.12 -10.52
N PHE A 36 -20.21 4.00 -9.47
CA PHE A 36 -19.71 3.96 -8.10
C PHE A 36 -19.90 2.55 -7.56
N THR A 37 -18.82 1.94 -7.09
CA THR A 37 -18.93 0.69 -6.32
C THR A 37 -19.10 1.06 -4.87
N TYR A 38 -20.09 0.48 -4.20
CA TYR A 38 -20.36 0.75 -2.80
C TYR A 38 -20.36 -0.54 -1.98
N ARG A 39 -19.92 -0.40 -0.73
CA ARG A 39 -20.08 -1.39 0.33
C ARG A 39 -20.88 -0.73 1.44
N ALA A 40 -22.06 -1.27 1.73
CA ALA A 40 -22.95 -0.73 2.76
C ALA A 40 -23.42 -1.84 3.72
N ARG A 41 -23.80 -1.44 4.93
CA ARG A 41 -24.31 -2.34 5.95
C ARG A 41 -25.82 -2.23 6.02
N ASN A 42 -26.53 -3.34 5.88
CA ASN A 42 -27.97 -3.38 6.07
C ASN A 42 -28.32 -3.30 7.58
N ALA A 43 -29.60 -3.07 7.89
CA ALA A 43 -30.09 -2.99 9.28
C ALA A 43 -29.86 -4.29 10.09
N GLN A 44 -29.71 -5.44 9.42
CA GLN A 44 -29.40 -6.74 10.05
C GLN A 44 -27.90 -6.95 10.28
N GLY A 45 -27.07 -5.95 9.98
CA GLY A 45 -25.62 -5.99 10.16
C GLY A 45 -24.85 -6.71 9.06
N GLY A 46 -25.53 -7.26 8.05
CA GLY A 46 -24.96 -7.88 6.86
C GLY A 46 -24.40 -6.86 5.87
N LEU A 47 -23.30 -7.22 5.22
CA LEU A 47 -22.61 -6.37 4.25
C LEU A 47 -23.19 -6.61 2.85
N VAL A 48 -23.63 -5.55 2.19
CA VAL A 48 -24.15 -5.57 0.81
C VAL A 48 -23.22 -4.74 -0.06
N GLU A 49 -22.86 -5.30 -1.21
CA GLU A 49 -21.99 -4.67 -2.19
C GLU A 49 -22.73 -4.55 -3.52
N GLY A 50 -22.58 -3.41 -4.18
CA GLY A 50 -23.26 -3.12 -5.43
C GLY A 50 -22.53 -2.09 -6.27
N VAL A 51 -22.89 -2.03 -7.54
CA VAL A 51 -22.46 -0.99 -8.47
C VAL A 51 -23.66 -0.10 -8.74
N LEU A 52 -23.46 1.21 -8.63
CA LEU A 52 -24.49 2.21 -8.81
C LEU A 52 -24.05 3.24 -9.85
N ASP A 53 -24.84 3.41 -10.89
CA ASP A 53 -24.63 4.46 -11.89
C ASP A 53 -25.20 5.77 -11.37
N CYS A 54 -24.34 6.75 -11.06
CA CYS A 54 -24.74 8.03 -10.50
C CYS A 54 -23.89 9.17 -11.06
N PRO A 55 -24.41 10.40 -11.12
CA PRO A 55 -23.62 11.55 -11.55
C PRO A 55 -22.62 12.00 -10.46
N ASP A 56 -22.99 11.87 -9.18
CA ASP A 56 -22.24 12.41 -8.04
C ASP A 56 -22.24 11.45 -6.86
N ARG A 57 -21.16 11.47 -6.08
CA ARG A 57 -21.02 10.71 -4.84
C ARG A 57 -22.15 11.00 -3.84
N ALA A 58 -22.62 12.25 -3.80
CA ALA A 58 -23.73 12.66 -2.93
C ALA A 58 -25.06 11.98 -3.32
N VAL A 59 -25.30 11.78 -4.62
CA VAL A 59 -26.48 11.07 -5.12
C VAL A 59 -26.38 9.58 -4.78
N ALA A 60 -25.19 9.00 -4.90
CA ALA A 60 -24.95 7.61 -4.52
C ALA A 60 -25.23 7.36 -3.02
N ILE A 61 -24.82 8.28 -2.14
CA ILE A 61 -25.09 8.17 -0.69
C ILE A 61 -26.60 8.16 -0.43
N ARG A 62 -27.35 9.12 -0.99
CA ARG A 62 -28.81 9.22 -0.80
C ARG A 62 -29.55 7.97 -1.30
N GLN A 63 -29.07 7.38 -2.40
CA GLN A 63 -29.64 6.17 -2.95
C GLN A 63 -29.40 4.95 -2.03
N ILE A 64 -28.20 4.83 -1.47
CA ILE A 64 -27.86 3.75 -0.53
C ILE A 64 -28.64 3.90 0.79
N GLU A 65 -28.82 5.13 1.27
CA GLU A 65 -29.64 5.44 2.45
C GLU A 65 -31.12 5.11 2.21
N SER A 66 -31.66 5.36 1.01
CA SER A 66 -33.04 5.00 0.67
C SER A 66 -33.30 3.48 0.76
N GLN A 67 -32.28 2.67 0.50
CA GLN A 67 -32.31 1.21 0.62
C GLN A 67 -32.07 0.73 2.07
N HIS A 68 -32.15 1.64 3.05
CA HIS A 68 -31.96 1.36 4.48
C HIS A 68 -30.59 0.74 4.78
N CYS A 69 -29.59 1.14 4.01
CA CYS A 69 -28.22 0.69 4.15
C CYS A 69 -27.31 1.86 4.53
N ILE A 70 -26.37 1.63 5.45
CA ILE A 70 -25.41 2.64 5.91
C ILE A 70 -24.11 2.46 5.11
N PRO A 71 -23.63 3.47 4.37
CA PRO A 71 -22.44 3.33 3.53
C PRO A 71 -21.17 3.20 4.39
N ILE A 72 -20.36 2.17 4.12
CA ILE A 72 -19.04 1.97 4.77
C ILE A 72 -17.93 2.51 3.86
N ARG A 73 -17.97 2.21 2.56
CA ARG A 73 -17.03 2.71 1.55
C ARG A 73 -17.73 2.91 0.22
N ILE A 74 -17.41 4.00 -0.47
CA ILE A 74 -17.90 4.33 -1.81
C ILE A 74 -16.70 4.78 -2.63
N ASP A 75 -16.37 4.00 -3.65
CA ASP A 75 -15.26 4.23 -4.56
C ASP A 75 -15.78 4.53 -5.97
N VAL A 76 -15.15 5.46 -6.67
CA VAL A 76 -15.51 5.83 -8.04
C VAL A 76 -14.76 4.91 -9.00
N VAL A 77 -15.50 4.21 -9.86
CA VAL A 77 -14.95 3.45 -10.98
C VAL A 77 -15.10 4.32 -12.23
N ASP A 78 -14.18 5.26 -12.41
CA ASP A 78 -14.01 5.93 -13.68
C ASP A 78 -13.43 4.93 -14.68
N ALA A 79 -14.20 4.62 -15.73
CA ALA A 79 -13.77 3.78 -16.84
C ALA A 79 -12.64 4.45 -17.65
N ALA A 80 -11.41 4.43 -17.12
CA ALA A 80 -10.19 4.79 -17.83
C ALA A 80 -8.94 4.19 -17.17
N LYS A 81 -8.80 2.86 -17.21
CA LYS A 81 -7.49 2.21 -17.43
C LYS A 81 -7.67 0.77 -17.95
N PRO A 82 -7.29 0.46 -19.20
CA PRO A 82 -7.20 -0.90 -19.68
C PRO A 82 -5.84 -1.50 -19.25
N LYS A 83 -5.86 -2.67 -18.64
CA LYS A 83 -4.71 -3.60 -18.59
C LYS A 83 -5.34 -4.98 -18.36
N GLY A 84 -5.66 -5.76 -19.39
CA GLY A 84 -4.79 -6.13 -20.50
C GLY A 84 -4.19 -7.49 -20.16
N THR A 85 -5.02 -8.53 -20.18
CA THR A 85 -4.61 -9.94 -20.26
C THR A 85 -4.54 -10.34 -21.73
N LYS A 86 -3.46 -11.03 -22.11
CA LYS A 86 -3.34 -12.17 -23.04
C LYS A 86 -1.84 -12.44 -23.25
N THR A 87 -1.28 -13.53 -22.72
CA THR A 87 -1.21 -14.90 -23.31
C THR A 87 -0.24 -14.99 -24.48
N ASP A 88 0.91 -15.63 -24.20
CA ASP A 88 1.72 -16.58 -24.97
C ASP A 88 1.99 -16.44 -26.48
N SER A 89 3.31 -16.42 -26.75
CA SER A 89 4.10 -17.04 -27.85
C SER A 89 4.07 -16.43 -29.26
N PRO A 90 5.12 -16.57 -30.11
CA PRO A 90 6.54 -16.97 -29.92
C PRO A 90 7.56 -15.97 -30.56
N ALA A 91 8.86 -16.27 -30.44
CA ALA A 91 10.01 -15.55 -31.01
C ALA A 91 10.01 -15.53 -32.57
N PRO A 92 10.78 -14.63 -33.24
CA PRO A 92 12.19 -14.92 -33.51
C PRO A 92 13.16 -13.73 -33.43
N ALA A 93 14.45 -14.09 -33.49
CA ALA A 93 15.63 -13.29 -33.26
C ALA A 93 15.94 -12.24 -34.35
N HIS A 94 16.36 -11.05 -33.94
CA HIS A 94 17.40 -10.30 -34.66
C HIS A 94 18.35 -9.60 -33.68
N ARG A 95 19.58 -10.08 -33.76
CA ARG A 95 20.79 -9.75 -33.02
C ARG A 95 21.22 -8.32 -33.36
N LYS A 96 21.17 -7.38 -32.41
CA LYS A 96 21.98 -6.16 -32.45
C LYS A 96 22.81 -6.06 -31.18
N LEU A 97 24.09 -6.34 -31.39
CA LEU A 97 25.22 -6.17 -30.48
C LEU A 97 25.25 -4.71 -30.00
N ARG A 98 25.04 -4.47 -28.70
CA ARG A 98 25.41 -3.20 -28.06
C ARG A 98 26.33 -3.46 -26.88
N LEU A 99 27.60 -3.43 -27.24
CA LEU A 99 28.80 -3.11 -26.51
C LEU A 99 28.56 -2.16 -25.30
N LEU A 100 29.08 -2.58 -24.14
CA LEU A 100 29.53 -1.78 -22.99
C LEU A 100 28.53 -0.76 -22.41
N ALA A 101 27.70 -1.19 -21.47
CA ALA A 101 27.18 -0.36 -20.39
C ALA A 101 26.90 -1.24 -19.17
N SER A 102 27.59 -0.96 -18.07
CA SER A 102 27.42 -1.60 -16.78
C SER A 102 25.94 -1.68 -16.39
N PRO A 103 25.44 -2.81 -15.86
CA PRO A 103 24.11 -2.82 -15.29
C PRO A 103 24.20 -2.05 -13.97
N GLU A 104 23.72 -0.81 -13.94
CA GLU A 104 23.23 -0.22 -12.70
C GLU A 104 22.12 -1.15 -12.20
N ILE A 105 22.45 -1.92 -11.16
CA ILE A 105 21.51 -2.72 -10.42
C ILE A 105 20.63 -1.73 -9.66
N VAL A 106 19.56 -1.28 -10.31
CA VAL A 106 18.46 -0.59 -9.63
C VAL A 106 17.76 -1.64 -8.77
N THR A 107 18.25 -1.81 -7.53
CA THR A 107 17.52 -2.61 -6.54
C THR A 107 16.24 -1.87 -6.16
N PRO A 108 15.12 -2.58 -5.96
CA PRO A 108 13.89 -1.96 -5.50
C PRO A 108 14.11 -1.55 -4.04
N ALA A 109 14.51 -0.29 -3.82
CA ALA A 109 14.43 0.37 -2.55
C ALA A 109 12.95 0.48 -2.17
N GLN A 110 12.40 -0.63 -1.67
CA GLN A 110 11.10 -0.70 -1.01
C GLN A 110 11.07 0.43 0.00
N SER A 111 10.06 1.30 -0.15
CA SER A 111 9.90 2.53 0.62
C SER A 111 9.67 2.19 2.10
N LEU A 112 10.74 1.91 2.83
CA LEU A 112 10.73 1.73 4.27
C LEU A 112 10.59 3.10 4.92
N LYS A 113 9.35 3.52 5.15
CA LYS A 113 9.06 4.66 6.02
C LYS A 113 9.10 4.19 7.46
N ILE A 114 10.06 4.70 8.22
CA ILE A 114 10.22 4.46 9.65
C ILE A 114 9.75 5.72 10.39
N PRO A 115 8.89 5.60 11.42
CA PRO A 115 8.50 6.75 12.22
C PRO A 115 9.71 7.29 13.00
N HIS A 116 9.79 8.62 13.12
CA HIS A 116 10.93 9.29 13.75
C HIS A 116 11.22 8.80 15.17
N SER A 117 10.18 8.50 15.96
CA SER A 117 10.33 7.96 17.31
C SER A 117 11.07 6.61 17.36
N GLN A 118 10.83 5.73 16.38
CA GLN A 118 11.52 4.43 16.31
C GLN A 118 12.98 4.59 15.87
N LEU A 119 13.25 5.59 15.02
CA LEU A 119 14.62 5.91 14.62
C LEU A 119 15.43 6.42 15.81
N LEU A 120 14.85 7.32 16.61
CA LEU A 120 15.48 7.85 17.82
C LEU A 120 15.79 6.74 18.83
N ILE A 121 14.82 5.85 19.10
CA ILE A 121 15.04 4.69 19.97
C ILE A 121 16.18 3.80 19.44
N PHE A 122 16.21 3.52 18.14
CA PHE A 122 17.29 2.75 17.52
C PHE A 122 18.65 3.42 17.73
N THR A 123 18.74 4.73 17.46
CA THR A 123 19.97 5.51 17.59
C THR A 123 20.48 5.55 19.03
N GLU A 124 19.60 5.80 20.01
CA GLU A 124 19.95 5.79 21.44
C GLU A 124 20.42 4.40 21.90
N GLN A 125 19.70 3.35 21.53
CA GLN A 125 20.06 1.99 21.91
C GLN A 125 21.42 1.59 21.33
N LEU A 126 21.68 1.95 20.07
CA LEU A 126 22.99 1.72 19.45
C LEU A 126 24.09 2.49 20.19
N ALA A 127 23.87 3.77 20.49
CA ALA A 127 24.82 4.59 21.22
C ALA A 127 25.17 4.01 22.60
N ASN A 128 24.16 3.49 23.32
CA ASN A 128 24.35 2.87 24.63
C ASN A 128 25.17 1.58 24.56
N LEU A 129 24.94 0.73 23.56
CA LEU A 129 25.72 -0.49 23.36
C LEU A 129 27.19 -0.15 23.04
N LEU A 130 27.42 0.84 22.19
CA LEU A 130 28.77 1.29 21.86
C LEU A 130 29.48 1.93 23.06
N GLN A 131 28.77 2.71 23.89
CA GLN A 131 29.32 3.23 25.14
C GLN A 131 29.68 2.15 26.15
N ALA A 132 28.96 1.01 26.13
CA ALA A 132 29.29 -0.16 26.93
C ALA A 132 30.53 -0.92 26.41
N GLY A 133 31.17 -0.43 25.35
CA GLY A 133 32.39 -1.00 24.78
C GLY A 133 32.15 -2.07 23.72
N MET A 134 30.90 -2.28 23.29
CA MET A 134 30.62 -3.18 22.16
C MET A 134 31.14 -2.58 20.86
N THR A 135 31.61 -3.45 19.97
CA THR A 135 31.88 -3.04 18.59
C THR A 135 30.58 -2.73 17.85
N LEU A 136 30.67 -2.00 16.74
CA LEU A 136 29.50 -1.61 15.95
C LEU A 136 28.76 -2.80 15.34
N ASP A 137 29.51 -3.82 14.89
CA ASP A 137 28.97 -5.08 14.39
C ASP A 137 28.16 -5.82 15.48
N GLU A 138 28.76 -6.01 16.67
CA GLU A 138 28.11 -6.65 17.81
C GLU A 138 26.86 -5.88 18.26
N GLY A 139 26.95 -4.55 18.33
CA GLY A 139 25.83 -3.68 18.70
C GLY A 139 24.65 -3.83 17.74
N LEU A 140 24.90 -3.84 16.43
CA LEU A 140 23.87 -4.04 15.42
C LEU A 140 23.27 -5.45 15.46
N SER A 141 24.10 -6.48 15.64
CA SER A 141 23.64 -7.88 15.80
C SER A 141 22.72 -8.06 17.02
N VAL A 142 23.04 -7.39 18.13
CA VAL A 142 22.20 -7.40 19.34
C VAL A 142 20.89 -6.64 19.12
N LEU A 143 20.94 -5.48 18.46
CA LEU A 143 19.74 -4.70 18.15
C LEU A 143 18.81 -5.46 17.23
N GLU A 144 19.34 -6.08 16.19
CA GLU A 144 18.55 -6.88 15.24
C GLU A 144 17.70 -7.92 15.98
N LYS A 145 18.31 -8.66 16.91
CA LYS A 145 17.62 -9.68 17.73
C LYS A 145 16.58 -9.11 18.70
N ARG A 146 16.72 -7.84 19.12
CA ARG A 146 15.82 -7.19 20.09
C ARG A 146 14.66 -6.45 19.44
N LEU A 147 14.83 -5.94 18.23
CA LEU A 147 13.86 -5.07 17.56
C LEU A 147 12.64 -5.85 17.08
N LYS A 148 11.47 -5.48 17.61
CA LYS A 148 10.18 -6.11 17.26
C LYS A 148 9.54 -5.51 16.01
N HIS A 149 9.87 -4.26 15.67
CA HIS A 149 9.23 -3.57 14.55
C HIS A 149 9.84 -4.03 13.22
N PRO A 150 9.07 -4.63 12.30
CA PRO A 150 9.62 -5.34 11.14
C PRO A 150 10.44 -4.44 10.20
N ARG A 151 10.03 -3.18 10.03
CA ARG A 151 10.78 -2.22 9.18
C ARG A 151 12.11 -1.80 9.80
N VAL A 152 12.16 -1.68 11.13
CA VAL A 152 13.39 -1.27 11.84
C VAL A 152 14.34 -2.45 11.85
N HIS A 153 13.84 -3.65 12.14
CA HIS A 153 14.60 -4.89 12.01
C HIS A 153 15.21 -5.05 10.60
N GLN A 154 14.42 -4.86 9.54
CA GLN A 154 14.93 -4.96 8.17
C GLN A 154 16.02 -3.91 7.86
N MET A 155 15.86 -2.68 8.36
CA MET A 155 16.88 -1.64 8.25
C MET A 155 18.16 -2.05 9.00
N THR A 156 18.04 -2.48 10.26
CA THR A 156 19.18 -2.89 11.09
C THR A 156 19.93 -4.07 10.48
N HIS A 157 19.20 -5.07 9.98
CA HIS A 157 19.80 -6.20 9.26
C HIS A 157 20.57 -5.74 8.02
N ARG A 158 20.04 -4.81 7.21
CA ARG A 158 20.76 -4.27 6.05
C ARG A 158 22.03 -3.50 6.45
N LEU A 159 21.96 -2.74 7.54
CA LEU A 159 23.13 -2.04 8.08
C LEU A 159 24.18 -3.05 8.52
N HIS A 160 23.80 -4.04 9.33
CA HIS A 160 24.69 -5.10 9.80
C HIS A 160 25.34 -5.85 8.63
N GLN A 161 24.57 -6.27 7.63
CA GLN A 161 25.12 -6.90 6.42
C GLN A 161 26.14 -6.02 5.70
N SER A 162 25.88 -4.71 5.58
CA SER A 162 26.81 -3.80 4.92
C SER A 162 28.16 -3.69 5.66
N LEU A 163 28.14 -3.76 7.00
CA LEU A 163 29.36 -3.81 7.79
C LEU A 163 30.10 -5.14 7.65
N VAL A 164 29.38 -6.26 7.65
CA VAL A 164 29.95 -7.59 7.40
C VAL A 164 30.61 -7.65 6.02
N ASP A 165 30.02 -6.96 5.03
CA ASP A 165 30.59 -6.79 3.69
C ASP A 165 31.79 -5.81 3.64
N GLY A 166 32.18 -5.23 4.78
CA GLY A 166 33.34 -4.35 4.91
C GLY A 166 33.10 -2.89 4.50
N ARG A 167 31.84 -2.47 4.30
CA ARG A 167 31.50 -1.07 4.06
C ARG A 167 31.51 -0.27 5.35
N SER A 168 31.79 1.03 5.25
CA SER A 168 31.69 1.91 6.41
C SER A 168 30.22 2.07 6.83
N PHE A 169 30.00 2.38 8.11
CA PHE A 169 28.64 2.58 8.61
C PHE A 169 27.97 3.79 7.97
N SER A 170 28.72 4.87 7.80
CA SER A 170 28.29 6.06 7.07
C SER A 170 27.86 5.75 5.62
N GLN A 171 28.59 4.88 4.90
CA GLN A 171 28.21 4.44 3.56
C GLN A 171 26.88 3.66 3.59
N ALA A 172 26.74 2.71 4.52
CA ALA A 172 25.51 1.92 4.65
C ALA A 172 24.28 2.79 4.94
N LEU A 173 24.43 3.83 5.78
CA LEU A 173 23.35 4.79 6.05
C LEU A 173 22.98 5.62 4.82
N SER A 174 23.97 5.99 4.00
CA SER A 174 23.78 6.81 2.79
C SER A 174 22.91 6.13 1.72
N GLU A 175 22.86 4.79 1.71
CA GLU A 175 22.00 4.00 0.82
C GLU A 175 20.49 4.16 1.15
N MET A 176 20.17 4.72 2.32
CA MET A 176 18.81 4.90 2.82
C MET A 176 18.47 6.38 3.08
N PRO A 177 18.52 7.27 2.06
CA PRO A 177 18.36 8.71 2.23
C PRO A 177 16.95 9.14 2.66
N ARG A 178 15.96 8.24 2.55
CA ARG A 178 14.59 8.48 3.04
C ARG A 178 14.46 8.31 4.56
N ILE A 179 15.38 7.58 5.18
CA ILE A 179 15.40 7.30 6.62
C ILE A 179 16.46 8.18 7.27
N PHE A 180 17.68 8.18 6.72
CA PHE A 180 18.81 8.95 7.21
C PHE A 180 19.02 10.18 6.35
N GLN A 181 18.79 11.36 6.92
CA GLN A 181 19.03 12.63 6.24
C GLN A 181 20.54 12.85 6.03
N PRO A 182 20.96 13.62 5.00
CA PRO A 182 22.38 13.86 4.73
C PRO A 182 23.18 14.36 5.93
N LEU A 183 22.57 15.23 6.76
CA LEU A 183 23.20 15.73 7.99
C LEU A 183 23.54 14.60 8.97
N TYR A 184 22.62 13.64 9.17
CA TYR A 184 22.83 12.47 10.03
C TYR A 184 24.02 11.65 9.56
N VAL A 185 24.08 11.37 8.25
CA VAL A 185 25.16 10.58 7.63
C VAL A 185 26.52 11.28 7.79
N ASN A 186 26.57 12.60 7.57
CA ASN A 186 27.81 13.37 7.70
C ASN A 186 28.34 13.39 9.14
N LEU A 187 27.45 13.54 10.13
CA LEU A 187 27.82 13.49 11.53
C LEU A 187 28.35 12.11 11.91
N VAL A 188 27.66 11.04 11.49
CA VAL A 188 28.12 9.68 11.70
C VAL A 188 29.47 9.42 11.03
N ALA A 189 29.69 9.89 9.80
CA ALA A 189 30.97 9.75 9.11
C ALA A 189 32.11 10.43 9.89
N ALA A 190 31.87 11.63 10.44
CA ALA A 190 32.83 12.31 11.29
C ALA A 190 33.08 11.55 12.60
N GLY A 191 32.04 10.98 13.21
CA GLY A 191 32.14 10.14 14.42
C GLY A 191 32.90 8.83 14.18
N GLU A 192 32.67 8.20 13.03
CA GLU A 192 33.35 6.98 12.60
C GLU A 192 34.85 7.23 12.35
N ALA A 193 35.20 8.30 11.64
CA ALA A 193 36.58 8.67 11.36
C ALA A 193 37.37 9.11 12.62
N SER A 194 36.70 9.72 13.59
CA SER A 194 37.31 10.20 14.84
C SER A 194 37.29 9.17 15.98
N GLY A 195 36.61 8.04 15.80
CA GLY A 195 36.36 7.06 16.86
C GLY A 195 35.39 7.54 17.96
N ALA A 196 34.76 8.71 17.78
CA ALA A 196 33.80 9.30 18.71
C ALA A 196 32.33 8.99 18.34
N LEU A 197 32.10 7.88 17.64
CA LEU A 197 30.78 7.45 17.19
C LEU A 197 29.72 7.38 18.32
N PRO A 198 30.00 6.81 19.51
CA PRO A 198 29.01 6.76 20.60
C PRO A 198 28.53 8.16 21.02
N GLN A 199 29.45 9.12 21.13
CA GLN A 199 29.15 10.49 21.55
C GLN A 199 28.36 11.26 20.48
N ILE A 200 28.63 10.99 19.20
CA ILE A 200 27.88 11.58 18.10
C ILE A 200 26.44 11.04 18.07
N LEU A 201 26.25 9.72 18.19
CA LEU A 201 24.92 9.11 18.14
C LEU A 201 24.01 9.60 19.28
N LEU A 202 24.55 9.89 20.46
CA LEU A 202 23.78 10.48 21.58
C LEU A 202 23.26 11.91 21.32
N ARG A 203 23.82 12.62 20.33
CA ARG A 203 23.45 14.01 20.01
C ARG A 203 22.44 14.13 18.87
N LEU A 204 22.12 13.03 18.20
CA LEU A 204 21.21 12.95 17.04
C LEU A 204 19.78 12.72 17.50
#